data_AF-A0A5K0VLX0-F1
#
_entry.id   AF-A0A5K0VLX0-F1
#
_cell.length_a   1.000
_cell.length_b   1.000
_cell.length_c   1.000
_cell.angle_alpha   90.00
_cell.angle_beta   90.00
_cell.angle_gamma   90.00
#
_symmetry.space_group_name_H-M   'P 1'
#
loop_
_entity.id
_entity.type
_entity.pdbx_description
1 polymer ?
#
loop_
_entity_poly.entity_id
_entity_poly.type
_entity_poly.pdbx_seq_one_letter_code
_entity_poly.pdbx_strand_id
1 'polypeptide(L)' 'VDFILDNVGGSYFQRNLDSLNVDGRLFIIGTQGGPIAESNISCFIAKRLTVQ' A
#
# COMPACT_ATOMS: atom_id res chain seq x y z
N VAL A 1 9.83 -0.47 5.77
CA VAL A 1 10.14 -1.33 4.59
C VAL A 1 10.17 -0.46 3.35
N ASP A 2 11.09 -0.69 2.42
CA ASP A 2 11.24 0.19 1.25
C ASP A 2 10.41 -0.29 0.04
N PHE A 3 10.21 -1.61 -0.09
CA PHE A 3 9.44 -2.24 -1.17
C PHE A 3 8.51 -3.32 -0.63
N ILE A 4 7.25 -3.31 -1.05
CA ILE A 4 6.28 -4.35 -0.75
C ILE A 4 5.64 -4.81 -2.06
N LEU A 5 5.57 -6.13 -2.25
CA LEU A 5 4.83 -6.79 -3.32
C LEU A 5 3.58 -7.43 -2.71
N ASP A 6 2.41 -6.91 -3.04
CA ASP A 6 1.13 -7.29 -2.44
C ASP A 6 0.26 -8.06 -3.45
N ASN A 7 -0.03 -9.32 -3.15
CA ASN A 7 -0.95 -10.16 -3.92
C ASN A 7 -2.35 -10.27 -3.27
N VAL A 8 -2.51 -9.76 -2.05
CA VAL A 8 -3.76 -9.82 -1.29
C VAL A 8 -4.61 -8.61 -1.64
N GLY A 9 -4.08 -7.39 -1.52
CA GLY A 9 -4.85 -6.16 -1.70
C GLY A 9 -6.00 -6.06 -0.68
N GLY A 10 -6.99 -5.21 -0.96
CA GLY A 10 -8.18 -5.05 -0.12
C GLY A 10 -7.82 -4.74 1.34
N SER A 11 -8.16 -5.66 2.25
CA SER A 11 -7.93 -5.53 3.70
C SER A 11 -6.46 -5.35 4.12
N TYR A 12 -5.49 -5.75 3.28
CA TYR A 12 -4.06 -5.60 3.58
C TYR A 12 -3.48 -4.27 3.14
N PHE A 13 -4.21 -3.50 2.33
CA PHE A 13 -3.71 -2.28 1.74
C PHE A 13 -3.23 -1.26 2.78
N GLN A 14 -4.04 -0.98 3.80
CA GLN A 14 -3.66 -0.02 4.84
C GLN A 14 -2.44 -0.51 5.67
N ARG A 15 -2.38 -1.80 5.98
CA ARG A 15 -1.26 -2.38 6.73
C ARG A 15 0.05 -2.29 5.95
N ASN A 16 -0.03 -2.46 4.63
CA ASN A 16 1.11 -2.31 3.75
C ASN A 16 1.58 -0.85 3.72
N LEU A 17 0.67 0.13 3.60
CA LEU A 17 1.01 1.56 3.67
C LEU A 17 1.65 1.97 5.00
N ASP A 18 1.16 1.42 6.12
CA ASP A 18 1.70 1.71 7.45
C ASP A 18 3.14 1.18 7.60
N SER A 19 3.42 0.03 6.98
CA SER A 19 4.73 -0.65 7.01
C SER A 19 5.78 -0.02 6.10
N LEU A 20 5.36 0.82 5.13
CA LEU A 20 6.27 1.50 4.23
C LEU A 20 7.02 2.65 4.93
N ASN A 21 8.30 2.74 4.61
CA ASN A 21 9.16 3.86 4.99
C ASN A 21 8.84 5.09 4.12
N VAL A 22 9.45 6.22 4.46
CA VAL A 22 9.46 7.41 3.60
C VAL A 22 10.09 7.03 2.25
N ASP A 23 9.48 7.49 1.16
CA ASP A 23 9.80 7.14 -0.24
C ASP A 23 9.60 5.64 -0.59
N GLY A 24 8.87 4.91 0.27
CA GLY A 24 8.55 3.50 0.06
C GLY A 24 7.57 3.24 -1.10
N ARG A 25 7.64 2.02 -1.66
CA ARG A 25 6.85 1.60 -2.81
C ARG A 25 6.04 0.34 -2.56
N LEU A 26 4.77 0.38 -2.94
CA LEU A 26 3.86 -0.77 -2.95
C LEU A 26 3.57 -1.17 -4.39
N PHE A 27 3.70 -2.45 -4.70
CA PHE A 27 3.31 -3.04 -5.97
C PHE A 27 2.14 -3.98 -5.75
N ILE A 28 0.96 -3.66 -6.27
CA ILE A 28 -0.22 -4.52 -6.20
C ILE A 28 -0.22 -5.43 -7.43
N ILE A 29 0.00 -6.72 -7.19
CA ILE A 29 0.00 -7.75 -8.24
C ILE A 29 -1.23 -8.67 -8.18
N GLY A 30 -2.11 -8.47 -7.20
CA GLY A 30 -3.31 -9.27 -7.02
C GLY A 30 -4.29 -8.63 -6.04
N THR A 31 -5.54 -9.07 -6.12
CA THR A 31 -6.67 -8.55 -5.33
C THR A 31 -7.44 -9.69 -4.66
N GLN A 32 -6.74 -10.72 -4.18
CA GLN A 32 -7.35 -11.92 -3.56
C GLN A 32 -8.17 -11.59 -2.29
N GLY A 33 -7.73 -10.58 -1.54
CA GLY A 33 -8.39 -10.02 -0.36
C GLY A 33 -9.44 -8.96 -0.69
N GLY A 34 -9.79 -8.77 -1.97
CA GLY A 34 -10.81 -7.85 -2.45
C GLY A 34 -10.24 -6.75 -3.37
N PRO A 35 -11.00 -6.32 -4.40
CA PRO A 35 -10.56 -5.29 -5.34
C PRO A 35 -10.73 -3.85 -4.79
N ILE A 36 -11.36 -3.70 -3.62
CA ILE A 36 -11.67 -2.39 -3.03
C ILE A 36 -10.96 -2.28 -1.69
N ALA A 37 -10.23 -1.19 -1.52
CA ALA A 37 -9.62 -0.79 -0.26
C ALA A 37 -9.84 0.72 -0.04
N GLU A 38 -10.21 1.09 1.17
CA GLU A 38 -10.30 2.49 1.60
C GLU A 38 -9.03 2.86 2.38
N SER A 39 -8.49 4.05 2.12
CA SER A 39 -7.28 4.52 2.80
C SER A 39 -7.26 6.05 2.85
N ASN A 40 -6.52 6.60 3.83
CA ASN A 40 -6.36 8.04 3.96
C ASN A 40 -5.23 8.55 3.05
N ILE A 41 -5.57 9.40 2.09
CA ILE A 41 -4.62 9.98 1.12
C ILE A 41 -3.49 10.77 1.80
N SER A 42 -3.73 11.30 3.00
CA SER A 42 -2.72 12.05 3.76
C SER A 42 -1.46 11.22 4.03
N CYS A 43 -1.57 9.89 4.16
CA CYS A 43 -0.41 9.03 4.39
C CYS A 43 0.56 8.98 3.20
N PHE A 44 0.03 9.10 1.97
CA PHE A 44 0.82 9.11 0.75
C PHE A 44 1.67 10.37 0.67
N ILE A 45 1.10 11.52 1.04
CA ILE A 45 1.80 12.80 1.02
C ILE A 45 2.85 12.85 2.13
N ALA A 46 2.48 12.42 3.35
CA ALA A 46 3.37 12.45 4.51
C ALA A 46 4.65 11.63 4.31
N LYS A 47 4.54 10.46 3.66
CA LYS A 47 5.66 9.54 3.41
C LYS A 47 6.15 9.53 1.97
N ARG A 48 5.57 10.31 1.05
CA ARG A 48 5.85 10.28 -0.40
C ARG A 48 5.78 8.88 -1.00
N LEU A 49 4.73 8.15 -0.63
CA LEU A 49 4.55 6.76 -1.06
C LEU A 49 4.19 6.67 -2.53
N THR A 50 4.68 5.63 -3.20
CA THR A 50 4.28 5.28 -4.56
C THR A 50 3.55 3.94 -4.55
N VAL A 51 2.37 3.88 -5.15
CA VAL A 51 1.61 2.63 -5.34
C VAL A 51 1.51 2.36 -6.83
N GLN A 52 1.86 1.15 -7.27
CA GLN A 52 1.84 0.68 -8.66
C GLN A 52 1.04 -0.60 -8.81
#